data_AF-C8P7A4-F1
#
_entry.id   AF-C8P7A4-F1
#
_cell.length_a   1.000
_cell.length_b   1.000
_cell.length_c   1.000
_cell.angle_alpha   90.00
_cell.angle_beta   90.00
_cell.angle_gamma   90.00
#
_symmetry.space_group_name_H-M   'P 1'
#
loop_
_entity.id
_entity.type
_entity.pdbx_description
1 polymer ?
#
loop_
_entity_poly.entity_id
_entity_poly.type
_entity_poly.pdbx_seq_one_letter_code
_entity_poly.pdbx_strand_id
1 'polypeptide(L)'
;MNRAKIQDYIDQREEQRSDLYHYEALDEEHFQLNGHPYELVKEYRHAFSGEEFAKRFSNILSKYDYIVGDWGYDQLRLTGFYDRQNPLYNPEHGVETIEDFLYEDCNFGCAYFIVHNGQVHLPRQHRRRRHHARGPVIKERRRKANQADVKHRRNQHAQRVRTGKRQQKFVIRSRKQGEKNEQ
;
A
#
# COMPACT_ATOMS: atom_id res chain seq x y z
N MET A 1 -7.67 28.66 -32.24
CA MET A 1 -6.87 27.45 -31.93
C MET A 1 -6.99 26.50 -33.13
N ASN A 2 -5.87 26.07 -33.70
CA ASN A 2 -5.87 25.26 -34.93
C ASN A 2 -6.13 23.78 -34.58
N ARG A 3 -7.38 23.33 -34.77
CA ARG A 3 -7.83 21.95 -34.54
C ARG A 3 -6.99 20.92 -35.31
N ALA A 4 -6.58 21.24 -36.53
CA ALA A 4 -5.72 20.39 -37.36
C ALA A 4 -4.37 20.09 -36.71
N LYS A 5 -3.66 21.12 -36.23
CA LYS A 5 -2.37 20.92 -35.53
C LYS A 5 -2.53 20.06 -34.28
N ILE A 6 -3.63 20.20 -33.54
CA ILE A 6 -3.90 19.40 -32.34
C ILE A 6 -4.11 17.93 -32.72
N GLN A 7 -4.87 17.66 -33.78
CA GLN A 7 -5.09 16.31 -34.28
C GLN A 7 -3.78 15.67 -34.75
N ASP A 8 -2.99 16.40 -35.55
CA ASP A 8 -1.68 15.91 -36.03
C ASP A 8 -0.75 15.53 -34.87
N TYR A 9 -0.76 16.28 -33.76
CA TYR A 9 0.03 15.94 -32.57
C TYR A 9 -0.52 14.75 -31.79
N ILE A 10 -1.84 14.51 -31.81
CA ILE A 10 -2.45 13.34 -31.18
C ILE A 10 -2.09 12.10 -31.97
N ASP A 11 -2.27 12.13 -33.29
CA ASP A 11 -2.02 10.99 -34.18
C ASP A 11 -0.54 10.55 -34.12
N GLN A 12 0.39 11.51 -34.15
CA GLN A 12 1.84 11.23 -33.97
C GLN A 12 2.17 10.59 -32.62
N ARG A 13 1.43 10.94 -31.55
CA ARG A 13 1.62 10.35 -30.22
C ARG A 13 1.00 8.97 -30.12
N GLU A 14 -0.09 8.70 -30.83
CA GLU A 14 -0.73 7.39 -30.90
C GLU A 14 0.14 6.40 -31.67
N GLU A 15 0.71 6.78 -32.83
CA GLU A 15 1.65 5.95 -33.59
C GLU A 15 2.90 5.60 -32.78
N GLN A 16 3.46 6.57 -32.04
CA GLN A 16 4.60 6.29 -31.15
C GLN A 16 4.28 5.31 -30.02
N ARG A 17 3.00 5.20 -29.63
CA ARG A 17 2.54 4.34 -28.54
C ARG A 17 2.03 2.99 -29.04
N SER A 18 1.56 2.89 -30.28
CA SER A 18 1.06 1.63 -30.85
C SER A 18 2.15 0.56 -30.86
N ASP A 19 3.40 0.93 -31.14
CA ASP A 19 4.53 0.01 -31.15
C ASP A 19 4.89 -0.56 -29.76
N LEU A 20 4.35 0.03 -28.68
CA LEU A 20 4.63 -0.37 -27.30
C LEU A 20 3.68 -1.45 -26.77
N TYR A 21 2.53 -1.65 -27.42
CA TYR A 21 1.48 -2.53 -26.94
C TYR A 21 1.04 -3.50 -28.03
N HIS A 22 1.36 -4.78 -27.83
CA HIS A 22 0.99 -5.88 -28.71
C HIS A 22 -0.12 -6.71 -28.09
N TYR A 23 -1.29 -6.73 -28.74
CA TYR A 23 -2.46 -7.48 -28.32
C TYR A 23 -2.62 -8.75 -29.17
N GLU A 24 -2.81 -9.89 -28.51
CA GLU A 24 -3.09 -11.16 -29.16
C GLU A 24 -4.33 -11.79 -28.52
N ALA A 25 -5.42 -11.93 -29.26
CA ALA A 25 -6.57 -12.70 -28.82
C ALA A 25 -6.23 -14.20 -28.88
N LEU A 26 -6.51 -14.95 -27.80
CA LEU A 26 -6.37 -16.40 -27.77
C LEU A 26 -7.74 -17.07 -27.97
N ASP A 27 -8.68 -16.71 -27.10
CA ASP A 27 -10.06 -17.22 -27.07
C ASP A 27 -11.04 -16.05 -26.90
N GLU A 28 -12.34 -16.33 -26.80
CA GLU A 28 -13.38 -15.31 -26.57
C GLU A 28 -13.17 -14.56 -25.23
N GLU A 29 -12.68 -15.28 -24.21
CA GLU A 29 -12.45 -14.73 -22.88
C GLU A 29 -10.95 -14.56 -22.56
N HIS A 30 -10.04 -15.15 -23.33
CA HIS A 30 -8.60 -15.13 -23.02
C HIS A 30 -7.81 -14.35 -24.08
N PHE A 31 -6.89 -13.52 -23.61
CA PHE A 31 -6.01 -12.77 -24.49
C PHE A 31 -4.65 -12.52 -23.84
N GLN A 32 -3.68 -12.12 -24.64
CA GLN A 32 -2.37 -11.69 -24.16
C GLN A 32 -2.12 -10.24 -24.55
N LEU A 33 -1.50 -9.51 -23.63
CA LEU A 33 -0.98 -8.17 -23.88
C LEU A 33 0.50 -8.15 -23.53
N ASN A 34 1.36 -7.86 -24.52
CA ASN A 34 2.82 -7.89 -24.37
C ASN A 34 3.35 -9.23 -23.80
N GLY A 35 2.72 -10.35 -24.19
CA GLY A 35 3.05 -11.70 -23.70
C GLY A 35 2.59 -11.99 -22.26
N HIS A 36 1.78 -11.10 -21.66
CA HIS A 36 1.14 -11.35 -20.36
C HIS A 36 -0.30 -11.81 -20.54
N PRO A 37 -0.71 -12.93 -19.90
CA PRO A 37 -2.05 -13.48 -20.04
C PRO A 37 -3.08 -12.71 -19.21
N TYR A 38 -4.22 -12.45 -19.83
CA TYR A 38 -5.40 -11.81 -19.25
C TYR A 38 -6.66 -12.60 -19.61
N GLU A 39 -7.66 -12.50 -18.75
CA GLU A 39 -8.95 -13.17 -18.87
C GLU A 39 -10.08 -12.15 -18.70
N LEU A 40 -11.04 -12.11 -19.62
CA LEU A 40 -12.25 -11.32 -19.55
C LEU A 40 -13.26 -12.05 -18.66
N VAL A 41 -13.41 -11.57 -17.43
CA VAL A 41 -14.29 -12.20 -16.42
C VAL A 41 -15.74 -11.76 -16.60
N LYS A 42 -15.95 -10.50 -16.98
CA LYS A 42 -17.28 -9.93 -17.13
C LYS A 42 -17.29 -8.86 -18.19
N GLU A 43 -18.31 -8.89 -19.02
CA GLU A 43 -18.59 -7.85 -20.00
C GLU A 43 -20.03 -7.37 -19.85
N TYR A 44 -20.22 -6.06 -19.96
CA TYR A 44 -21.53 -5.44 -20.01
C TYR A 44 -21.64 -4.52 -21.23
N ARG A 45 -22.63 -4.79 -22.10
CA ARG A 45 -22.92 -4.01 -23.33
C ARG A 45 -21.80 -4.02 -24.38
N HIS A 46 -21.13 -5.16 -24.59
CA HIS A 46 -20.07 -5.29 -25.61
C HIS A 46 -18.97 -4.22 -25.46
N ALA A 47 -18.60 -3.96 -24.20
CA ALA A 47 -17.67 -2.90 -23.85
C ALA A 47 -16.21 -3.26 -24.16
N PHE A 48 -15.89 -4.54 -24.30
CA PHE A 48 -14.51 -4.96 -24.42
C PHE A 48 -14.00 -4.79 -25.85
N SER A 49 -12.91 -4.06 -25.99
CA SER A 49 -12.15 -3.95 -27.23
C SER A 49 -10.67 -4.13 -26.90
N GLY A 50 -10.08 -5.20 -27.41
CA GLY A 50 -8.67 -5.54 -27.15
C GLY A 50 -7.69 -4.45 -27.61
N GLU A 51 -7.96 -3.83 -28.77
CA GLU A 51 -7.14 -2.74 -29.30
C GLU A 51 -7.19 -1.50 -28.40
N GLU A 52 -8.39 -1.09 -27.98
CA GLU A 52 -8.57 0.08 -27.11
C GLU A 52 -7.99 -0.16 -25.71
N PHE A 53 -8.17 -1.38 -25.19
CA PHE A 53 -7.52 -1.82 -23.96
C PHE A 53 -6.00 -1.68 -24.07
N ALA A 54 -5.39 -2.22 -25.14
CA ALA A 54 -3.95 -2.17 -25.37
C ALA A 54 -3.43 -0.73 -25.48
N LYS A 55 -4.10 0.14 -26.24
CA LYS A 55 -3.73 1.55 -26.40
C LYS A 55 -3.69 2.30 -25.06
N ARG A 56 -4.68 2.02 -24.20
CA ARG A 56 -4.84 2.72 -22.92
C ARG A 56 -4.05 2.09 -21.79
N PHE A 57 -3.67 0.82 -21.93
CA PHE A 57 -2.93 0.07 -20.93
C PHE A 57 -1.64 0.81 -20.53
N SER A 58 -1.25 0.62 -19.28
CA SER A 58 -0.01 1.14 -18.73
C SER A 58 0.60 0.07 -17.85
N ASN A 59 1.93 -0.08 -17.89
CA ASN A 59 2.64 -1.12 -17.13
C ASN A 59 2.39 -1.01 -15.61
N ILE A 60 1.93 0.15 -15.11
CA ILE A 60 1.51 0.28 -13.71
C ILE A 60 0.29 -0.58 -13.38
N LEU A 61 -0.54 -0.91 -14.36
CA LEU A 61 -1.74 -1.72 -14.19
C LEU A 61 -1.41 -3.21 -14.03
N SER A 62 -0.25 -3.66 -14.52
CA SER A 62 0.21 -5.05 -14.39
C SER A 62 0.43 -5.51 -12.95
N LYS A 63 0.45 -4.60 -11.96
CA LYS A 63 0.57 -4.92 -10.53
C LYS A 63 -0.76 -5.31 -9.86
N TYR A 64 -1.88 -5.06 -10.53
CA TYR A 64 -3.22 -5.35 -10.03
C TYR A 64 -3.69 -6.71 -10.57
N ASP A 65 -4.53 -7.39 -9.78
CA ASP A 65 -5.12 -8.69 -10.15
C ASP A 65 -6.36 -8.52 -11.02
N TYR A 66 -7.10 -7.44 -10.83
CA TYR A 66 -8.28 -7.11 -11.62
C TYR A 66 -8.15 -5.72 -12.22
N ILE A 67 -8.60 -5.56 -13.45
CA ILE A 67 -8.65 -4.29 -14.16
C ILE A 67 -10.08 -4.10 -14.63
N VAL A 68 -10.70 -3.02 -14.18
CA VAL A 68 -12.02 -2.60 -14.62
C VAL A 68 -11.81 -1.58 -15.73
N GLY A 69 -12.41 -1.85 -16.89
CA GLY A 69 -12.50 -0.91 -17.99
C GLY A 69 -13.90 -0.35 -18.10
N ASP A 70 -14.05 0.96 -18.06
CA ASP A 70 -15.35 1.62 -18.20
C ASP A 70 -15.29 2.75 -19.22
N TRP A 71 -16.40 2.95 -19.93
CA TRP A 71 -16.52 3.95 -20.99
C TRP A 71 -17.18 5.23 -20.47
N GLY A 72 -16.37 6.28 -20.31
CA GLY A 72 -16.85 7.61 -19.97
C GLY A 72 -16.69 8.56 -21.15
N TYR A 73 -17.79 9.10 -21.69
CA TYR A 73 -17.77 10.02 -22.84
C TYR A 73 -16.98 9.47 -24.04
N ASP A 74 -17.21 8.20 -24.38
CA ASP A 74 -16.50 7.46 -25.44
C ASP A 74 -14.99 7.34 -25.24
N GLN A 75 -14.50 7.57 -24.01
CA GLN A 75 -13.10 7.34 -23.64
C GLN A 75 -13.01 6.18 -22.67
N LEU A 76 -12.13 5.23 -22.99
CA LEU A 76 -11.84 4.11 -22.13
C LEU A 76 -11.01 4.56 -20.91
N ARG A 77 -11.52 4.23 -19.73
CA ARG A 77 -10.84 4.39 -18.44
C ARG A 77 -10.48 3.02 -17.90
N LEU A 78 -9.27 2.89 -17.36
CA LEU A 78 -8.79 1.64 -16.77
C LEU A 78 -8.43 1.87 -15.31
N THR A 79 -9.08 1.14 -14.42
CA THR A 79 -8.86 1.20 -12.97
C THR A 79 -8.45 -0.17 -12.46
N GLY A 80 -7.38 -0.22 -11.66
CA GLY A 80 -6.84 -1.47 -11.12
C GLY A 80 -7.32 -1.77 -9.70
N PHE A 81 -7.63 -3.04 -9.43
CA PHE A 81 -8.09 -3.57 -8.16
C PHE A 81 -7.28 -4.80 -7.75
N TYR A 82 -7.15 -5.01 -6.45
CA TYR A 82 -6.40 -6.10 -5.85
C TYR A 82 -7.33 -7.22 -5.39
N ASP A 83 -6.86 -8.45 -5.56
CA ASP A 83 -7.43 -9.60 -4.87
C ASP A 83 -7.09 -9.54 -3.37
N ARG A 84 -7.97 -10.05 -2.51
CA ARG A 84 -7.74 -10.14 -1.05
C ARG A 84 -6.45 -10.88 -0.70
N GLN A 85 -6.02 -11.82 -1.53
CA GLN A 85 -4.83 -12.62 -1.31
C GLN A 85 -3.54 -11.91 -1.74
N ASN A 86 -3.64 -10.81 -2.50
CA ASN A 86 -2.48 -10.09 -3.01
C ASN A 86 -1.73 -9.38 -1.85
N PRO A 87 -0.39 -9.50 -1.76
CA PRO A 87 0.39 -8.81 -0.72
C PRO A 87 0.35 -7.27 -0.81
N LEU A 88 -0.06 -6.71 -1.95
CA LEU A 88 -0.26 -5.27 -2.16
C LEU A 88 -1.71 -4.81 -1.92
N TYR A 89 -2.58 -5.70 -1.44
CA TYR A 89 -3.99 -5.42 -1.21
C TYR A 89 -4.20 -4.15 -0.39
N ASN A 90 -5.04 -3.26 -0.92
CA ASN A 90 -5.57 -2.08 -0.23
C ASN A 90 -7.10 -2.19 -0.22
N PRO A 91 -7.77 -2.11 0.95
CA PRO A 91 -9.23 -2.16 1.05
C PRO A 91 -9.97 -1.19 0.12
N GLU A 92 -9.43 0.00 -0.14
CA GLU A 92 -10.05 0.99 -1.04
C GLU A 92 -10.10 0.51 -2.50
N HIS A 93 -9.12 -0.29 -2.91
CA HIS A 93 -9.00 -0.86 -4.25
C HIS A 93 -9.12 -2.39 -4.21
N GLY A 94 -9.97 -2.93 -3.34
CA GLY A 94 -10.22 -4.36 -3.27
C GLY A 94 -11.21 -4.81 -4.35
N VAL A 95 -11.15 -6.09 -4.74
CA VAL A 95 -12.15 -6.68 -5.65
C VAL A 95 -13.60 -6.47 -5.20
N GLU A 96 -13.83 -6.35 -3.89
CA GLU A 96 -15.15 -6.08 -3.30
C GLU A 96 -15.69 -4.69 -3.61
N THR A 97 -14.82 -3.69 -3.76
CA THR A 97 -15.23 -2.30 -3.99
C THR A 97 -15.47 -2.01 -5.46
N ILE A 98 -15.30 -3.00 -6.35
CA ILE A 98 -15.54 -2.84 -7.80
C ILE A 98 -16.99 -2.47 -8.07
N GLU A 99 -17.95 -3.11 -7.39
CA GLU A 99 -19.37 -2.80 -7.60
C GLU A 99 -19.68 -1.37 -7.17
N ASP A 100 -19.22 -0.96 -5.98
CA ASP A 100 -19.37 0.40 -5.48
C ASP A 100 -18.74 1.42 -6.43
N PHE A 101 -17.52 1.15 -6.92
CA PHE A 101 -16.85 1.98 -7.92
C PHE A 101 -17.69 2.16 -9.19
N LEU A 102 -18.27 1.07 -9.72
CA LEU A 102 -19.14 1.15 -10.90
C LEU A 102 -20.42 1.95 -10.63
N TYR A 103 -20.94 1.93 -9.40
CA TYR A 103 -22.12 2.72 -9.03
C TYR A 103 -21.81 4.22 -8.82
N GLU A 104 -20.61 4.55 -8.33
CA GLU A 104 -20.22 5.92 -8.02
C GLU A 104 -19.60 6.66 -9.22
N ASP A 105 -18.69 6.02 -9.96
CA ASP A 105 -17.87 6.66 -10.98
C ASP A 105 -18.31 6.39 -12.43
N CYS A 106 -19.10 5.33 -12.68
CA CYS A 106 -19.66 5.03 -14.00
C CYS A 106 -20.96 5.82 -14.19
N ASN A 107 -21.07 6.54 -15.30
CA ASN A 107 -22.31 7.22 -15.66
C ASN A 107 -23.47 6.22 -15.88
N PHE A 108 -24.72 6.67 -15.80
CA PHE A 108 -25.87 5.79 -16.08
C PHE A 108 -25.77 5.17 -17.48
N GLY A 109 -25.86 3.84 -17.55
CA GLY A 109 -25.79 3.10 -18.83
C GLY A 109 -24.38 2.98 -19.43
N CYS A 110 -23.36 3.37 -18.68
CA CYS A 110 -21.94 3.18 -18.97
C CYS A 110 -21.65 1.69 -19.26
N ALA A 111 -20.99 1.44 -20.39
CA ALA A 111 -20.53 0.13 -20.77
C ALA A 111 -19.23 -0.16 -20.01
N TYR A 112 -19.08 -1.36 -19.47
CA TYR A 112 -17.90 -1.72 -18.70
C TYR A 112 -17.53 -3.18 -18.90
N PHE A 113 -16.28 -3.50 -18.59
CA PHE A 113 -15.76 -4.85 -18.55
C PHE A 113 -14.78 -5.02 -17.40
N ILE A 114 -14.57 -6.26 -16.98
CA ILE A 114 -13.65 -6.64 -15.92
C ILE A 114 -12.71 -7.70 -16.47
N VAL A 115 -11.41 -7.42 -16.40
CA VAL A 115 -10.34 -8.31 -16.80
C VAL A 115 -9.59 -8.78 -15.57
N HIS A 116 -9.33 -10.08 -15.47
CA HIS A 116 -8.41 -10.67 -14.52
C HIS A 116 -7.01 -10.81 -15.13
N ASN A 117 -6.00 -10.47 -14.34
CA ASN A 117 -4.60 -10.61 -14.68
C ASN A 117 -4.06 -11.90 -14.08
N GLY A 118 -3.85 -12.91 -14.92
CA GLY A 118 -3.36 -14.22 -14.48
C GLY A 118 -1.90 -14.21 -14.01
N GLN A 119 -1.13 -13.17 -14.35
CA GLN A 119 0.28 -13.06 -13.99
C GLN A 119 0.62 -11.68 -13.43
N VAL A 120 0.22 -11.45 -12.18
CA VAL A 120 0.47 -10.18 -11.51
C VAL A 120 1.95 -9.92 -11.29
N HIS A 121 2.41 -8.75 -11.77
CA HIS A 121 3.76 -8.26 -11.59
C HIS A 121 3.91 -7.62 -10.22
N LEU A 122 4.21 -8.44 -9.23
CA LEU A 122 4.53 -7.95 -7.90
C LEU A 122 5.92 -7.30 -7.92
N PRO A 123 6.08 -6.07 -7.39
CA PRO A 123 7.38 -5.48 -7.20
C PRO A 123 8.19 -6.41 -6.31
N ARG A 124 9.41 -6.75 -6.74
CA ARG A 124 10.33 -7.55 -5.94
C ARG A 124 10.39 -6.94 -4.55
N GLN A 125 9.91 -7.67 -3.54
CA GLN A 125 10.12 -7.26 -2.17
C GLN A 125 11.63 -7.22 -1.98
N HIS A 126 12.20 -6.02 -1.92
CA HIS A 126 13.52 -5.84 -1.34
C HIS A 126 13.36 -6.29 0.10
N ARG A 127 13.65 -7.57 0.35
CA ARG A 127 13.94 -8.08 1.67
C ARG A 127 15.00 -7.14 2.18
N ARG A 128 14.60 -6.17 3.01
CA ARG A 128 15.53 -5.39 3.81
C ARG A 128 16.29 -6.48 4.53
N ARG A 129 17.51 -6.79 4.05
CA ARG A 129 18.45 -7.59 4.82
C ARG A 129 18.42 -6.88 6.16
N ARG A 130 17.89 -7.56 7.17
CA ARG A 130 17.99 -7.09 8.54
C ARG A 130 19.49 -7.06 8.77
N HIS A 131 20.12 -5.94 8.42
CA HIS A 131 21.41 -5.59 8.95
C HIS A 131 21.10 -5.56 10.44
N HIS A 132 21.48 -6.63 11.14
CA HIS A 132 21.63 -6.60 12.57
C HIS A 132 22.28 -5.26 12.85
N ALA A 133 21.51 -4.36 13.47
CA ALA A 133 21.96 -3.01 13.72
C ALA A 133 23.28 -3.17 14.46
N ARG A 134 24.40 -2.91 13.78
CA ARG A 134 25.64 -2.59 14.48
C ARG A 134 25.21 -1.39 15.30
N GLY A 135 25.14 -1.60 16.62
CA GLY A 135 24.65 -0.61 17.57
C GLY A 135 25.34 0.74 17.34
N PRO A 136 24.82 1.82 17.93
CA PRO A 136 25.32 3.17 17.69
C PRO A 136 26.85 3.20 17.77
N VAL A 137 27.49 3.78 16.74
CA VAL A 137 28.96 3.87 16.60
C VAL A 137 29.58 4.54 17.83
N ILE A 138 28.81 5.38 18.52
CA ILE A 138 29.20 6.02 19.77
C ILE A 138 28.53 5.27 20.93
N LYS A 139 29.30 4.41 21.60
CA LYS A 139 28.96 3.92 22.94
C LYS A 139 29.36 5.00 23.94
N GLU A 140 28.40 5.82 24.39
CA GLU A 140 28.62 6.73 25.52
C GLU A 140 29.07 5.90 26.73
N ARG A 141 30.32 6.08 27.18
CA ARG A 141 30.84 5.45 28.41
C ARG A 141 30.15 6.09 29.61
N ARG A 142 28.90 5.72 29.87
CA ARG A 142 28.27 5.98 31.17
C ARG A 142 28.99 5.15 32.21
N ARG A 143 29.94 5.76 32.94
CA ARG A 143 30.41 5.21 34.20
C ARG A 143 29.19 5.13 35.11
N LYS A 144 28.66 3.91 35.32
CA LYS A 144 27.66 3.69 36.37
C LYS A 144 28.32 4.11 37.67
N ALA A 145 27.81 5.16 38.31
CA ALA A 145 28.25 5.50 39.65
C ALA A 145 28.00 4.28 40.54
N ASN A 146 29.04 3.81 41.24
CA ASN A 146 28.94 2.74 42.23
C ASN A 146 28.12 3.25 43.41
N GLN A 147 26.82 3.19 43.24
CA GLN A 147 25.85 3.62 44.22
C GLN A 147 25.50 2.40 45.07
N ALA A 148 25.93 2.39 46.35
CA ALA A 148 25.69 1.29 47.28
C ALA A 148 24.19 0.91 47.35
N ASP A 149 23.91 -0.38 47.55
CA ASP A 149 22.55 -0.92 47.61
C ASP A 149 21.71 -0.14 48.63
N VAL A 150 20.44 0.11 48.31
CA VAL A 150 19.52 0.96 49.09
C VAL A 150 19.41 0.47 50.54
N LYS A 151 19.60 -0.83 50.77
CA LYS A 151 19.65 -1.47 52.10
C LYS A 151 20.71 -0.89 53.04
N HIS A 152 21.81 -0.37 52.50
CA HIS A 152 22.93 0.17 53.28
C HIS A 152 22.86 1.69 53.45
N ARG A 153 21.84 2.36 52.91
CA ARG A 153 21.70 3.82 52.98
C ARG A 153 20.85 4.21 54.19
N ARG A 154 21.41 5.03 55.09
CA ARG A 154 20.65 5.63 56.20
C ARG A 154 19.47 6.47 55.64
N ASN A 155 18.30 6.32 56.26
CA ASN A 155 17.06 7.07 55.99
C ASN A 155 16.37 6.78 54.63
N GLN A 156 16.67 5.65 53.98
CA GLN A 156 15.97 5.20 52.77
C GLN A 156 15.53 3.75 52.93
N HIS A 157 14.27 3.45 52.65
CA HIS A 157 13.78 2.08 52.60
C HIS A 157 13.05 1.83 51.27
N ALA A 158 13.28 0.66 50.67
CA ALA A 158 12.64 0.28 49.42
C ALA A 158 11.45 -0.65 49.70
N GLN A 159 10.24 -0.18 49.39
CA GLN A 159 9.02 -0.97 49.53
C GLN A 159 8.58 -1.49 48.16
N ARG A 160 8.30 -2.79 48.08
CA ARG A 160 7.71 -3.40 46.87
C ARG A 160 6.20 -3.32 46.99
N VAL A 161 5.56 -2.68 46.03
CA VAL A 161 4.09 -2.56 45.97
C VAL A 161 3.60 -3.27 44.73
N ARG A 162 2.53 -4.06 44.87
CA ARG A 162 1.87 -4.74 43.75
C ARG A 162 0.79 -3.81 43.19
N THR A 163 0.94 -3.42 41.94
CA THR A 163 -0.08 -2.66 41.21
C THR A 163 -0.53 -3.51 40.02
N GLY A 164 -1.65 -4.20 40.17
CA GLY A 164 -2.14 -5.18 39.19
C GLY A 164 -1.19 -6.38 39.02
N LYS A 165 -0.99 -6.83 37.76
CA LYS A 165 -0.14 -7.99 37.42
C LYS A 165 1.37 -7.71 37.49
N ARG A 166 1.81 -6.50 37.88
CA ARG A 166 3.22 -6.11 37.91
C ARG A 166 3.65 -5.65 39.31
N GLN A 167 4.84 -6.09 39.72
CA GLN A 167 5.48 -5.65 40.96
C GLN A 167 6.37 -4.44 40.67
N GLN A 168 6.17 -3.32 41.38
CA GLN A 168 7.04 -2.15 41.30
C GLN A 168 7.77 -1.92 42.63
N LYS A 169 8.99 -1.38 42.55
CA LYS A 169 9.82 -1.03 43.71
C LYS A 169 9.84 0.48 43.86
N PHE A 170 9.36 0.98 44.99
CA PHE A 170 9.45 2.40 45.35
C PHE A 170 10.48 2.59 46.44
N VAL A 171 11.33 3.63 46.33
CA VAL A 171 12.29 4.01 47.37
C VAL A 171 11.71 5.19 48.13
N ILE A 172 11.32 4.98 49.39
CA ILE A 172 10.70 5.97 50.24
C ILE A 172 11.77 6.59 51.13
N ARG A 173 11.81 7.92 51.20
CA ARG A 173 12.73 8.70 52.05
C ARG A 173 11.94 9.32 53.19
N SER A 174 12.25 8.96 54.43
CA SER A 174 11.65 9.61 55.60
C SER A 174 12.37 10.94 55.87
N ARG A 175 11.59 12.04 55.94
CA ARG A 175 12.11 13.36 56.30
C ARG A 175 12.12 13.45 57.83
N LYS A 176 13.29 13.65 58.45
CA LYS A 176 13.38 13.95 59.89
C LYS A 176 12.64 15.27 60.13
N GLN A 177 11.60 15.26 60.97
CA GLN A 177 10.99 16.48 61.48
C GLN A 177 12.02 17.19 62.35
N GLY A 178 12.36 18.42 62.01
CA GLY A 178 13.19 19.27 62.87
C GLY A 178 12.36 19.71 64.06
N GLU A 179 12.90 19.51 65.26
CA GLU A 179 12.39 20.10 66.49
C GLU A 179 12.38 21.63 66.33
N LYS A 180 11.20 22.24 66.49
CA LYS A 180 11.07 23.69 66.63
C LYS A 180 11.60 24.05 68.01
N ASN A 181 12.70 24.81 68.09
CA ASN A 181 13.03 25.53 69.31
C ASN A 181 12.43 26.94 69.21
N GLU A 182 11.45 27.21 70.06
CA GLU A 182 11.02 28.54 70.47
C GLU A 182 12.14 29.24 71.24
N GLN A 183 12.45 30.48 70.83
CA GLN A 183 12.85 31.59 71.69
C GLN A 183 12.66 32.89 70.91
#